data_AF-A0A800EXZ0-F1
#
_entry.id   AF-A0A800EXZ0-F1
#
_cell.length_a   1.000
_cell.length_b   1.000
_cell.length_c   1.000
_cell.angle_alpha   90.00
_cell.angle_beta   90.00
_cell.angle_gamma   90.00
#
_symmetry.space_group_name_H-M   'P 1'
#
loop_
_entity.id
_entity.type
_entity.pdbx_description
1 polymer ?
#
loop_
_entity_poly.entity_id
_entity_poly.type
_entity_poly.pdbx_seq_one_letter_code
_entity_poly.pdbx_strand_id
1 'polypeptide(L)'
;FQEWSFFRAFVSTVEMTLAKTDMDIASLYVSELVSPEYHGIYDDIRSEHGRALESVLDVTHQDTLLDAHPVLQRTLAVREAYIAPLSYLQVSLLARRRREAAEERDPLLRRALLLSINGIAAGLKNTG
;
A
#
# COMPACT_ATOMS: atom_id res chain seq x y z
N PHE A 1 -10.64 -9.27 -23.38
CA PHE A 1 -11.11 -9.33 -21.98
C PHE A 1 -12.48 -9.97 -21.83
N GLN A 2 -13.51 -9.54 -22.59
CA GLN A 2 -14.89 -9.93 -22.31
C GLN A 2 -15.22 -11.42 -22.53
N GLU A 3 -14.50 -12.07 -23.44
CA GLU A 3 -14.82 -13.45 -23.87
C GLU A 3 -14.05 -14.52 -23.09
N TRP A 4 -13.10 -14.14 -22.24
CA TRP A 4 -12.27 -15.09 -21.49
C TRP A 4 -12.36 -14.84 -19.98
N SER A 5 -13.15 -15.68 -19.31
CA SER A 5 -13.44 -15.58 -17.87
C SER A 5 -12.20 -15.65 -16.98
N PHE A 6 -11.22 -16.49 -17.31
CA PHE A 6 -9.96 -16.58 -16.56
C PHE A 6 -9.17 -15.27 -16.62
N PHE A 7 -8.96 -14.73 -17.82
CA PHE A 7 -8.23 -13.47 -18.01
C PHE A 7 -8.94 -12.31 -17.32
N ARG A 8 -10.28 -12.30 -17.36
CA ARG A 8 -11.09 -11.34 -16.63
C ARG A 8 -10.84 -11.39 -15.12
N ALA A 9 -10.91 -12.58 -14.52
CA ALA A 9 -10.67 -12.75 -13.09
C ALA A 9 -9.24 -12.37 -12.68
N PHE A 10 -8.25 -12.69 -13.52
CA PHE A 10 -6.86 -12.28 -13.32
C PHE A 10 -6.73 -10.76 -13.28
N VAL A 11 -7.22 -10.05 -14.31
CA VAL A 11 -7.15 -8.58 -14.38
C VAL A 11 -7.91 -7.94 -13.22
N SER A 12 -9.10 -8.46 -12.83
CA SER A 12 -9.82 -7.95 -11.65
C SER A 12 -9.05 -8.14 -10.34
N THR A 13 -8.22 -9.19 -10.24
CA THR A 13 -7.34 -9.38 -9.07
C THR A 13 -6.24 -8.33 -9.06
N VAL A 14 -5.63 -8.05 -10.22
CA VAL A 14 -4.61 -6.99 -10.36
C VAL A 14 -5.21 -5.62 -10.06
N GLU A 15 -6.37 -5.29 -10.64
CA GLU A 15 -7.13 -4.04 -10.40
C GLU A 15 -7.39 -3.81 -8.90
N MET A 16 -7.83 -4.86 -8.19
CA MET A 16 -8.05 -4.82 -6.75
C MET A 16 -6.77 -4.57 -5.95
N THR A 17 -5.64 -5.14 -6.37
CA THR A 17 -4.35 -4.93 -5.71
C THR A 17 -3.84 -3.51 -5.95
N LEU A 18 -3.95 -3.00 -7.17
CA LEU A 18 -3.62 -1.61 -7.50
C LEU A 18 -4.48 -0.64 -6.68
N ALA A 19 -5.78 -0.89 -6.57
CA ALA A 19 -6.70 -0.04 -5.81
C ALA A 19 -6.44 0.00 -4.29
N LYS A 20 -5.65 -0.93 -3.76
CA LYS A 20 -5.23 -0.96 -2.34
C LYS A 20 -3.81 -0.45 -2.13
N THR A 21 -3.09 -0.18 -3.20
CA THR A 21 -1.69 0.24 -3.15
C THR A 21 -1.62 1.75 -3.01
N ASP A 22 -0.85 2.22 -2.03
CA ASP A 22 -0.60 3.64 -1.80
C ASP A 22 0.89 3.92 -2.02
N MET A 23 1.20 4.52 -3.17
CA MET A 23 2.59 4.84 -3.54
C MET A 23 3.14 6.02 -2.74
N ASP A 24 2.31 6.90 -2.18
CA ASP A 24 2.74 8.04 -1.39
C ASP A 24 3.17 7.58 0.00
N ILE A 25 2.38 6.68 0.63
CA ILE A 25 2.78 6.00 1.86
C ILE A 25 4.07 5.20 1.61
N ALA A 26 4.16 4.43 0.53
CA ALA A 26 5.38 3.69 0.21
C ALA A 26 6.60 4.61 0.09
N SER A 27 6.45 5.80 -0.52
CA SER A 27 7.51 6.81 -0.62
C SER A 27 8.02 7.24 0.75
N LEU A 28 7.13 7.37 1.73
CA LEU A 28 7.47 7.78 3.10
C LEU A 28 8.29 6.71 3.82
N TYR A 29 7.96 5.43 3.64
CA TYR A 29 8.80 4.35 4.20
C TYR A 29 10.21 4.40 3.61
N VAL A 30 10.33 4.68 2.31
CA VAL A 30 11.62 4.75 1.63
C VAL A 30 12.42 5.95 2.13
N SER A 31 11.82 7.14 2.13
CA SER A 31 12.51 8.38 2.52
C SER A 31 12.99 8.37 3.96
N GLU A 32 12.21 7.80 4.89
CA GLU A 32 12.51 7.84 6.32
C GLU A 32 13.36 6.66 6.81
N LEU A 33 13.30 5.52 6.13
CA LEU A 33 13.88 4.26 6.65
C LEU A 33 14.98 3.68 5.76
N VAL A 34 15.12 4.12 4.52
CA VAL A 34 16.09 3.55 3.57
C VAL A 34 17.21 4.56 3.30
N SER A 35 18.45 4.09 3.20
CA SER A 35 19.59 4.93 2.82
C SER A 35 19.35 5.58 1.44
N PRO A 36 19.69 6.86 1.24
CA PRO A 36 19.42 7.59 -0.01
C PRO A 36 19.94 6.91 -1.28
N GLU A 37 21.06 6.20 -1.18
CA GLU A 37 21.67 5.44 -2.29
C GLU A 37 20.78 4.33 -2.88
N TYR A 38 19.76 3.88 -2.14
CA TYR A 38 18.81 2.86 -2.60
C TYR A 38 17.44 3.43 -2.99
N HIS A 39 17.23 4.75 -2.93
CA HIS A 39 15.93 5.36 -3.24
C HIS A 39 15.50 5.15 -4.69
N GLY A 40 16.45 4.99 -5.64
CA GLY A 40 16.12 4.74 -7.05
C GLY A 40 15.28 3.48 -7.31
N ILE A 41 15.32 2.49 -6.41
CA ILE A 41 14.48 1.28 -6.52
C ILE A 41 12.99 1.65 -6.39
N TYR A 42 12.65 2.63 -5.56
CA TYR A 42 11.28 3.10 -5.42
C TYR A 42 10.78 3.77 -6.70
N ASP A 43 11.64 4.54 -7.38
CA ASP A 43 11.29 5.20 -8.63
C ASP A 43 10.98 4.17 -9.73
N ASP A 44 11.78 3.11 -9.81
CA ASP A 44 11.52 1.98 -10.71
C ASP A 44 10.17 1.32 -10.38
N ILE A 45 9.90 0.99 -9.12
CA ILE A 45 8.63 0.40 -8.67
C ILE A 45 7.45 1.32 -8.99
N ARG A 46 7.59 2.63 -8.78
CA ARG A 46 6.55 3.63 -9.06
C ARG A 46 6.26 3.73 -10.56
N SER A 47 7.29 3.69 -11.39
CA SER A 47 7.16 3.64 -12.85
C SER A 47 6.42 2.37 -13.28
N GLU A 48 6.82 1.19 -12.78
CA GLU A 48 6.12 -0.08 -13.07
C GLU A 48 4.65 -0.05 -12.63
N HIS A 49 4.38 0.48 -11.44
CA HIS A 49 3.03 0.64 -10.93
C HIS A 49 2.16 1.50 -11.85
N GLY A 50 2.71 2.63 -12.34
CA GLY A 50 2.02 3.50 -13.30
C GLY A 50 1.67 2.77 -14.60
N ARG A 51 2.62 2.02 -15.17
CA ARG A 51 2.36 1.24 -16.40
C ARG A 51 1.33 0.14 -16.20
N ALA A 52 1.35 -0.52 -15.03
CA ALA A 52 0.35 -1.52 -14.68
C ALA A 52 -1.05 -0.90 -14.55
N LEU A 53 -1.15 0.28 -13.92
CA LEU A 53 -2.39 1.05 -13.80
C LEU A 53 -2.95 1.40 -15.18
N GLU A 54 -2.16 2.02 -16.05
CA GLU A 54 -2.54 2.38 -17.42
C GLU A 54 -3.02 1.14 -18.19
N SER A 55 -2.26 0.05 -18.15
CA SER A 55 -2.60 -1.19 -18.85
C SER A 55 -3.91 -1.81 -18.37
N VAL A 56 -4.20 -1.73 -17.06
CA VAL A 56 -5.45 -2.25 -16.51
C VAL A 56 -6.63 -1.40 -16.98
N LEU A 57 -6.54 -0.08 -16.86
CA LEU A 57 -7.60 0.85 -17.29
C LEU A 57 -7.91 0.72 -18.78
N ASP A 58 -6.87 0.58 -19.62
CA ASP A 58 -7.00 0.38 -21.06
C ASP A 58 -7.73 -0.94 -21.39
N VAL A 59 -7.37 -2.04 -20.71
CA VAL A 59 -7.97 -3.37 -20.95
C VAL A 59 -9.40 -3.45 -20.42
N THR A 60 -9.72 -2.75 -19.32
CA THR A 60 -11.06 -2.73 -18.72
C THR A 60 -11.97 -1.66 -19.33
N HIS A 61 -11.42 -0.71 -20.09
CA HIS A 61 -12.10 0.48 -20.60
C HIS A 61 -12.74 1.32 -19.48
N GLN A 62 -11.96 1.57 -18.42
CA GLN A 62 -12.36 2.37 -17.27
C GLN A 62 -11.55 3.66 -17.21
N ASP A 63 -12.14 4.72 -16.67
CA ASP A 63 -11.44 5.99 -16.43
C ASP A 63 -10.71 5.94 -15.07
N THR A 64 -11.28 5.24 -14.10
CA THR A 64 -10.64 4.99 -12.79
C THR A 64 -10.81 3.54 -12.34
N LEU A 65 -9.90 3.08 -11.47
CA LEU A 65 -9.94 1.71 -10.94
C LEU A 65 -11.28 1.45 -10.24
N LEU A 66 -11.89 0.29 -10.50
CA LEU A 66 -13.14 -0.16 -9.89
C LEU A 66 -14.37 0.69 -10.26
N ASP A 67 -14.38 1.35 -11.42
CA ASP A 67 -15.54 2.13 -11.91
C ASP A 67 -16.85 1.33 -11.93
N ALA A 68 -16.76 0.02 -12.19
CA ALA A 68 -17.91 -0.89 -12.17
C ALA A 68 -18.42 -1.20 -10.74
N HIS A 69 -17.70 -0.76 -9.70
CA HIS A 69 -17.92 -1.12 -8.30
C HIS A 69 -17.83 0.12 -7.37
N PRO A 70 -18.69 1.14 -7.52
CA PRO A 70 -18.59 2.40 -6.76
C PRO A 70 -18.77 2.23 -5.24
N VAL A 71 -19.57 1.24 -4.81
CA VAL A 71 -19.71 0.90 -3.37
C VAL A 71 -18.39 0.38 -2.80
N LEU A 72 -17.66 -0.41 -3.58
CA LEU A 72 -16.35 -0.92 -3.19
C LEU A 72 -15.31 0.20 -3.16
N GLN A 73 -15.26 1.07 -4.17
CA GLN A 73 -14.40 2.26 -4.18
C GLN A 73 -14.58 3.07 -2.90
N ARG A 74 -15.83 3.43 -2.56
CA ARG A 74 -16.14 4.17 -1.32
C ARG A 74 -15.72 3.40 -0.07
N THR A 75 -15.90 2.08 -0.06
CA THR A 75 -15.48 1.24 1.08
C THR A 75 -13.96 1.26 1.25
N LEU A 76 -13.19 1.20 0.16
CA LEU A 76 -11.74 1.26 0.18
C LEU A 76 -11.26 2.64 0.62
N ALA A 77 -11.80 3.72 0.06
CA ALA A 77 -11.45 5.09 0.44
C ALA A 77 -11.69 5.37 1.93
N VAL A 78 -12.79 4.89 2.49
CA VAL A 78 -13.05 5.02 3.94
C VAL A 78 -11.99 4.27 4.74
N ARG A 79 -11.59 3.05 4.32
CA ARG A 79 -10.56 2.27 5.04
C ARG A 79 -9.20 2.93 4.93
N GLU A 80 -8.84 3.41 3.75
CA GLU A 80 -7.59 4.13 3.49
C GLU A 80 -7.43 5.31 4.45
N ALA A 81 -8.49 6.10 4.68
CA ALA A 81 -8.48 7.20 5.64
C ALA A 81 -8.12 6.80 7.09
N TYR A 82 -8.36 5.54 7.49
CA TYR A 82 -7.94 5.01 8.79
C TYR A 82 -6.57 4.33 8.75
N ILE A 83 -6.18 3.75 7.61
CA ILE A 83 -4.89 3.08 7.44
C ILE A 83 -3.77 4.11 7.36
N ALA A 84 -3.96 5.18 6.59
CA ALA A 84 -2.97 6.23 6.38
C ALA A 84 -2.33 6.75 7.69
N PRO A 85 -3.09 7.22 8.70
CA PRO A 85 -2.48 7.67 9.97
C PRO A 85 -1.72 6.58 10.72
N LEU A 86 -2.13 5.31 10.63
CA LEU A 86 -1.40 4.19 11.22
C LEU A 86 -0.08 3.94 10.50
N SER A 87 -0.05 4.08 9.17
CA SER A 87 1.17 3.98 8.36
C SER A 87 2.15 5.11 8.70
N TYR A 88 1.68 6.36 8.75
CA TYR A 88 2.50 7.51 9.17
C TYR A 88 3.10 7.30 10.56
N LEU A 89 2.28 6.84 11.52
CA LEU A 89 2.74 6.51 12.85
C LEU A 89 3.77 5.37 12.83
N GLN A 90 3.51 4.31 12.08
CA GLN A 90 4.42 3.16 11.98
C GLN A 90 5.79 3.58 11.45
N VAL A 91 5.87 4.45 10.44
CA VAL A 91 7.15 4.96 9.92
C VAL A 91 7.93 5.67 11.03
N SER A 92 7.29 6.59 11.76
CA SER A 92 7.94 7.29 12.87
C SER A 92 8.43 6.34 13.97
N LEU A 93 7.61 5.35 14.33
CA LEU A 93 7.97 4.33 15.33
C LEU A 93 9.13 3.45 14.86
N LEU A 94 9.16 3.05 13.58
CA LEU A 94 10.25 2.27 12.99
C LEU A 94 11.55 3.09 12.95
N ALA A 95 11.48 4.36 12.56
CA ALA A 95 12.64 5.25 12.52
C ALA A 95 13.25 5.41 13.92
N ARG A 96 12.42 5.64 14.95
CA ARG A 96 12.85 5.66 16.35
C ARG A 96 13.49 4.32 16.76
N ARG A 97 12.82 3.21 16.43
CA ARG A 97 13.26 1.87 16.79
C ARG A 97 14.62 1.49 16.19
N ARG A 98 14.92 1.97 14.98
CA ARG A 98 16.21 1.72 14.30
C ARG A 98 17.37 2.53 14.89
N ARG A 99 17.07 3.62 15.60
CA ARG A 99 18.10 4.47 16.27
C ARG A 99 18.41 4.01 17.69
N GLU A 100 17.51 3.29 18.36
CA GLU A 100 17.73 2.78 19.72
C GLU A 100 18.87 1.76 19.77
N ALA A 101 19.77 1.91 20.76
CA ALA A 101 20.75 0.87 21.07
C ALA A 101 20.03 -0.39 21.58
N ALA A 102 20.68 -1.56 21.45
CA ALA A 102 20.09 -2.84 21.84
C ALA A 102 19.70 -2.91 23.34
N GLU A 103 20.37 -2.12 24.18
CA GLU A 103 20.17 -2.05 25.63
C GLU A 103 19.05 -1.06 26.03
N GLU A 104 18.61 -0.20 25.11
CA GLU A 104 17.66 0.89 25.34
C GLU A 104 16.25 0.60 24.78
N ARG A 105 15.98 -0.68 24.49
CA ARG A 105 14.79 -1.09 23.76
C ARG A 105 13.51 -0.89 24.60
N ASP A 106 12.78 0.19 24.34
CA ASP A 106 11.52 0.51 25.03
C ASP A 106 10.40 -0.51 24.73
N PRO A 107 9.87 -1.22 25.75
CA PRO A 107 8.72 -2.12 25.59
C PRO A 107 7.46 -1.43 25.06
N LEU A 108 7.24 -0.15 25.40
CA LEU A 108 6.09 0.62 24.90
C LEU A 108 6.21 0.92 23.41
N LEU A 109 7.40 1.28 22.92
CA LEU A 109 7.65 1.44 21.49
C LEU A 109 7.37 0.14 20.72
N ARG A 110 7.85 -1.01 21.24
CA ARG A 110 7.55 -2.32 20.64
C ARG A 110 6.06 -2.59 20.59
N ARG A 111 5.34 -2.31 21.68
CA ARG A 111 3.88 -2.49 21.72
C ARG A 111 3.17 -1.60 20.71
N ALA A 112 3.57 -0.33 20.61
CA ALA A 112 3.00 0.61 19.64
C ALA A 112 3.20 0.14 18.19
N LEU A 113 4.41 -0.37 17.86
CA LEU A 113 4.69 -0.96 16.54
C LEU A 113 3.79 -2.17 16.25
N LEU A 114 3.62 -3.08 17.22
CA LEU A 114 2.74 -4.24 17.02
C LEU A 114 1.28 -3.83 16.82
N LEU A 115 0.82 -2.79 17.53
CA LEU A 115 -0.52 -2.25 17.33
C LEU A 115 -0.69 -1.63 15.94
N SER A 116 0.31 -0.90 15.44
CA SER A 116 0.25 -0.33 14.09
C SER A 116 0.27 -1.43 13.01
N ILE A 117 1.11 -2.46 13.16
CA ILE A 117 1.13 -3.65 12.28
C ILE A 117 -0.27 -4.30 12.22
N ASN A 118 -0.86 -4.58 13.38
CA ASN A 118 -2.17 -5.22 13.45
C ASN A 118 -3.28 -4.33 12.88
N GLY A 119 -3.22 -3.02 13.13
CA GLY A 119 -4.20 -2.07 12.62
C GLY A 119 -4.16 -1.96 11.09
N ILE A 120 -2.97 -1.85 10.50
CA ILE A 120 -2.78 -1.82 9.04
C ILE A 120 -3.27 -3.14 8.42
N ALA A 121 -2.89 -4.29 8.99
CA ALA A 121 -3.31 -5.60 8.50
C ALA A 121 -4.84 -5.77 8.53
N ALA A 122 -5.49 -5.34 9.63
CA ALA A 122 -6.94 -5.38 9.75
C ALA A 122 -7.65 -4.47 8.73
N GLY A 123 -7.04 -3.33 8.40
CA GLY A 123 -7.56 -2.37 7.41
C GLY A 123 -7.45 -2.88 5.96
N LEU A 124 -6.28 -3.40 5.59
CA LEU A 124 -6.01 -3.90 4.22
C LEU A 124 -6.78 -5.19 3.89
N LYS A 125 -7.07 -6.01 4.92
CA LYS A 125 -7.68 -7.34 4.75
C LYS A 125 -6.87 -8.19 3.77
N ASN A 126 -7.52 -8.72 2.73
CA ASN A 126 -6.92 -9.63 1.78
C ASN A 126 -6.14 -8.82 0.73
N THR A 127 -4.83 -9.02 0.64
CA THR A 127 -3.95 -8.32 -0.32
C THR A 127 -3.40 -9.23 -1.43
N GLY A 128 -3.74 -10.52 -1.40
CA GLY A 128 -3.29 -11.56 -2.34
C GLY A 128 -3.47 -12.94 -1.74
#